data_AF-A0A424FKT3-F1
#
_entry.id   AF-A0A424FKT3-F1
#
_cell.length_a   1.000
_cell.length_b   1.000
_cell.length_c   1.000
_cell.angle_alpha   90.00
_cell.angle_beta   90.00
_cell.angle_gamma   90.00
#
_symmetry.space_group_name_H-M   'P 1'
#
loop_
_entity.id
_entity.type
_entity.pdbx_description
1 polymer ?
#
loop_
_entity_poly.entity_id
_entity_poly.type
_entity_poly.pdbx_seq_one_letter_code
_entity_poly.pdbx_strand_id
1 'polypeptide(L)'
;MEKEVKNTLNWKEIGQRFRDLRESRGLDQIGVVKKAQAFNNAICQYEAGTAPASTNYALFLRNEFGASFDWLYDGDVIDREYKDVQQKKILDPHAIGARLKEIRVEKGMTQVEFGRLIGLSSVGIGNIENGHRTPEIKTALKIKRALNKPLDWIYFGDKCIGTSNRVQSPTTTKPYIPLKQLKRELKEEIISHFKHMDESELALLATRLRMEQKHNTTLSDSETQDRLRANQIKSNQSSQESKKKSRL
;
A
#
# COMPACT_ATOMS: atom_id res chain seq x y z
N MET A 1 16.51 -21.25 -25.43
CA MET A 1 17.17 -20.74 -24.21
C MET A 1 16.72 -19.31 -24.01
N GLU A 2 15.57 -19.13 -23.37
CA GLU A 2 15.02 -17.80 -23.12
C GLU A 2 15.84 -17.09 -22.06
N LYS A 3 16.15 -15.83 -22.38
CA LYS A 3 17.07 -14.96 -21.66
C LYS A 3 16.62 -14.81 -20.21
N GLU A 4 17.50 -15.15 -19.28
CA GLU A 4 17.39 -14.71 -17.89
C GLU A 4 17.26 -13.18 -17.88
N VAL A 5 16.05 -12.67 -17.69
CA VAL A 5 15.83 -11.26 -17.38
C VAL A 5 16.57 -11.04 -16.06
N LYS A 6 17.79 -10.45 -16.14
CA LYS A 6 18.57 -10.01 -14.99
C LYS A 6 17.69 -9.07 -14.18
N ASN A 7 17.02 -9.65 -13.20
CA ASN A 7 15.99 -9.07 -12.35
C ASN A 7 16.68 -8.15 -11.33
N THR A 8 17.25 -7.07 -11.84
CA THR A 8 18.01 -6.10 -11.08
C THR A 8 17.01 -5.11 -10.51
N LEU A 9 16.76 -5.22 -9.21
CA LEU A 9 16.02 -4.20 -8.47
C LEU A 9 16.60 -2.82 -8.78
N ASN A 10 15.75 -1.91 -9.21
CA ASN A 10 16.14 -0.53 -9.47
C ASN A 10 16.30 0.20 -8.13
N TRP A 11 17.47 0.08 -7.51
CA TRP A 11 17.77 0.69 -6.21
C TRP A 11 17.61 2.20 -6.22
N LYS A 12 17.82 2.85 -7.37
CA LYS A 12 17.61 4.29 -7.53
C LYS A 12 16.13 4.65 -7.38
N GLU A 13 15.25 3.89 -8.02
CA GLU A 13 13.80 4.11 -7.93
C GLU A 13 13.27 3.77 -6.52
N ILE A 14 13.72 2.66 -5.94
CA ILE A 14 13.35 2.27 -4.57
C ILE A 14 13.81 3.34 -3.57
N GLY A 15 15.07 3.79 -3.70
CA GLY A 15 15.61 4.88 -2.89
C GLY A 15 14.82 6.17 -3.01
N GLN A 16 14.39 6.52 -4.25
CA GLN A 16 13.53 7.67 -4.49
C GLN A 16 12.17 7.51 -3.81
N ARG A 17 11.51 6.34 -3.87
CA ARG A 17 10.24 6.10 -3.16
C ARG A 17 10.38 6.27 -1.65
N PHE A 18 11.49 5.81 -1.07
CA PHE A 18 11.75 5.96 0.36
C PHE A 18 11.92 7.44 0.73
N ARG A 19 12.67 8.18 -0.10
CA ARG A 19 12.85 9.62 0.04
C ARG A 19 11.54 10.38 -0.08
N ASP A 20 10.77 10.14 -1.14
CA ASP A 20 9.49 10.80 -1.40
C ASP A 20 8.50 10.54 -0.27
N LEU A 21 8.46 9.31 0.24
CA LEU A 21 7.63 8.96 1.41
C LEU A 21 8.07 9.78 2.63
N ARG A 22 9.37 9.80 2.93
CA ARG A 22 9.92 10.51 4.09
C ARG A 22 9.64 12.02 4.00
N GLU A 23 9.87 12.63 2.83
CA GLU A 23 9.67 14.06 2.58
C GLU A 23 8.19 14.44 2.58
N SER A 24 7.32 13.60 2.03
CA SER A 24 5.86 13.83 2.05
C SER A 24 5.27 13.88 3.46
N ARG A 25 5.99 13.38 4.46
CA ARG A 25 5.61 13.36 5.87
C ARG A 25 6.44 14.33 6.72
N GLY A 26 7.22 15.21 6.09
CA GLY A 26 7.99 16.26 6.74
C GLY A 26 9.15 15.78 7.62
N LEU A 27 9.63 14.54 7.44
CA LEU A 27 10.81 14.06 8.16
C LEU A 27 12.09 14.37 7.37
N ASP A 28 13.08 14.94 8.04
CA ASP A 28 14.44 15.03 7.54
C ASP A 28 15.22 13.74 7.86
N GLN A 29 16.37 13.56 7.20
CA GLN A 29 17.21 12.37 7.41
C GLN A 29 17.71 12.29 8.87
N ILE A 30 18.01 13.44 9.49
CA ILE A 30 18.47 13.53 10.88
C ILE A 30 17.34 13.12 11.84
N GLY A 31 16.10 13.55 11.59
CA GLY A 31 14.93 13.18 12.37
C GLY A 31 14.61 11.69 12.32
N VAL A 32 14.84 11.03 11.17
CA VAL A 32 14.73 9.57 11.07
C VAL A 32 15.78 8.88 11.94
N VAL A 33 17.05 9.28 11.87
CA VAL A 33 18.12 8.70 12.70
C VAL A 33 17.82 8.87 14.20
N LYS A 34 17.36 10.06 14.61
CA LYS A 34 16.96 10.34 16.00
C LYS A 34 15.82 9.45 16.47
N LYS A 35 14.78 9.28 15.65
CA LYS A 35 13.61 8.45 15.98
C LYS A 35 13.93 6.96 16.00
N ALA A 36 14.88 6.52 15.19
CA ALA A 36 15.12 5.11 14.98
C ALA A 36 16.14 4.45 15.92
N GLN A 37 16.87 5.23 16.71
CA GLN A 37 17.85 4.82 17.75
C GLN A 37 18.93 3.78 17.35
N ALA A 38 18.88 3.16 16.16
CA ALA A 38 19.68 2.00 15.76
C ALA A 38 20.06 1.98 14.27
N PHE A 39 19.87 3.06 13.51
CA PHE A 39 20.29 3.11 12.10
C PHE A 39 21.67 3.73 11.94
N ASN A 40 22.50 3.07 11.11
CA ASN A 40 23.73 3.65 10.59
C ASN A 40 23.41 4.86 9.70
N ASN A 41 24.37 5.79 9.57
CA ASN A 41 24.32 6.99 8.70
C ASN A 41 24.18 6.69 7.18
N ALA A 42 23.73 5.49 6.79
CA ALA A 42 23.60 5.02 5.42
C ALA A 42 22.25 5.34 4.76
N ILE A 43 21.33 6.06 5.44
CA ILE A 43 20.03 6.47 4.87
C ILE A 43 20.23 7.23 3.56
N CYS A 44 21.21 8.14 3.51
CA CYS A 44 21.53 8.88 2.29
C CYS A 44 21.95 7.95 1.13
N GLN A 45 22.66 6.85 1.43
CA GLN A 45 23.11 5.88 0.43
C GLN A 45 21.94 5.02 -0.07
N TYR A 46 21.03 4.62 0.83
CA TYR A 46 19.81 3.90 0.46
C TYR A 46 18.91 4.76 -0.43
N GLU A 47 18.69 6.02 -0.06
CA GLU A 47 17.82 6.94 -0.80
C GLU A 47 18.43 7.39 -2.13
N ALA A 48 19.76 7.49 -2.22
CA ALA A 48 20.44 7.74 -3.50
C ALA A 48 20.47 6.50 -4.41
N GLY A 49 20.14 5.32 -3.89
CA GLY A 49 20.24 4.05 -4.60
C GLY A 49 21.67 3.56 -4.82
N THR A 50 22.65 4.14 -4.13
CA THR A 50 24.05 3.71 -4.18
C THR A 50 24.29 2.44 -3.34
N ALA A 51 23.39 2.17 -2.39
CA ALA A 51 23.36 0.95 -1.61
C ALA A 51 21.98 0.28 -1.66
N PRO A 52 21.89 -1.06 -1.52
CA PRO A 52 20.60 -1.76 -1.41
C PRO A 52 19.78 -1.23 -0.23
N ALA A 53 18.49 -0.99 -0.46
CA ALA A 53 17.62 -0.47 0.58
C ALA A 53 17.47 -1.46 1.74
N SER A 54 17.88 -1.04 2.94
CA SER A 54 17.87 -1.85 4.15
C SER A 54 16.45 -2.28 4.55
N THR A 55 16.24 -3.58 4.80
CA THR A 55 14.98 -4.13 5.30
C THR A 55 14.56 -3.46 6.61
N ASN A 56 15.51 -3.06 7.46
CA ASN A 56 15.21 -2.39 8.72
C ASN A 56 14.75 -0.94 8.48
N TYR A 57 15.30 -0.25 7.47
CA TYR A 57 14.80 1.08 7.11
C TYR A 57 13.39 1.00 6.53
N ALA A 58 13.11 0.00 5.68
CA ALA A 58 11.76 -0.28 5.19
C ALA A 58 10.79 -0.61 6.34
N LEU A 59 11.23 -1.38 7.34
CA LEU A 59 10.44 -1.68 8.55
C LEU A 59 10.09 -0.40 9.32
N PHE A 60 11.04 0.52 9.47
CA PHE A 60 10.76 1.82 10.09
C PHE A 60 9.71 2.61 9.30
N LEU A 61 9.88 2.74 7.98
CA LEU A 61 8.92 3.45 7.13
C LEU A 61 7.52 2.81 7.19
N ARG A 62 7.46 1.49 7.26
CA ARG A 62 6.20 0.76 7.46
C ARG A 62 5.56 1.10 8.81
N ASN A 63 6.32 0.99 9.90
CA ASN A 63 5.80 1.19 11.25
C ASN A 63 5.42 2.67 11.53
N GLU A 64 6.17 3.62 10.95
CA GLU A 64 5.94 5.05 11.16
C GLU A 64 4.84 5.59 10.24
N PHE A 65 4.81 5.13 8.99
CA PHE A 65 3.96 5.74 7.95
C PHE A 65 2.86 4.83 7.40
N GLY A 66 2.81 3.56 7.81
CA GLY A 66 1.87 2.56 7.29
C GLY A 66 2.19 2.06 5.89
N ALA A 67 3.40 2.35 5.38
CA ALA A 67 3.81 1.94 4.04
C ALA A 67 3.94 0.41 3.94
N SER A 68 3.54 -0.14 2.79
CA SER A 68 3.67 -1.58 2.51
C SER A 68 5.07 -1.90 1.99
N PHE A 69 5.63 -3.06 2.34
CA PHE A 69 6.88 -3.51 1.72
C PHE A 69 6.72 -3.71 0.21
N ASP A 70 5.54 -4.13 -0.24
CA ASP A 70 5.22 -4.27 -1.66
C ASP A 70 5.30 -2.92 -2.39
N TRP A 71 4.75 -1.85 -1.80
CA TRP A 71 4.87 -0.51 -2.37
C TRP A 71 6.31 0.04 -2.31
N LEU A 72 6.99 -0.16 -1.18
CA LEU A 72 8.36 0.32 -0.98
C LEU A 72 9.32 -0.29 -2.01
N TYR A 73 9.27 -1.62 -2.21
CA TYR A 73 10.22 -2.33 -3.05
C TYR A 73 9.76 -2.56 -4.49
N ASP A 74 8.49 -2.90 -4.72
CA ASP A 74 7.96 -3.16 -6.07
C ASP A 74 7.14 -1.99 -6.61
N GLY A 75 6.55 -1.17 -5.74
CA GLY A 75 5.61 -0.11 -6.14
C GLY A 75 4.17 -0.62 -6.24
N ASP A 76 3.96 -1.88 -5.88
CA ASP A 76 2.66 -2.53 -5.92
C ASP A 76 1.78 -1.97 -4.79
N VAL A 77 0.61 -1.48 -5.17
CA VAL A 77 -0.41 -1.05 -4.21
C VAL A 77 -1.24 -2.27 -3.83
N ILE A 78 -1.07 -2.73 -2.59
CA ILE A 78 -1.80 -3.86 -2.03
C ILE A 78 -2.63 -3.38 -0.85
N ASP A 79 -3.95 -3.55 -0.96
CA ASP A 79 -4.87 -3.26 0.13
C ASP A 79 -4.65 -4.27 1.27
N ARG A 80 -4.47 -3.75 2.48
CA ARG A 80 -4.24 -4.54 3.70
C ARG A 80 -5.32 -4.25 4.73
N GLU A 81 -5.53 -5.20 5.64
CA GLU A 81 -6.41 -4.97 6.77
C GLU A 81 -5.94 -3.79 7.62
N TYR A 82 -6.88 -2.90 7.99
CA TYR A 82 -6.58 -1.68 8.74
C TYR A 82 -5.85 -1.95 10.07
N LYS A 83 -6.15 -3.08 10.73
CA LYS A 83 -5.49 -3.49 11.97
C LYS A 83 -3.99 -3.74 11.78
N ASP A 84 -3.60 -4.27 10.63
CA ASP A 84 -2.20 -4.62 10.33
C ASP A 84 -1.37 -3.37 10.02
N VAL A 85 -2.02 -2.32 9.49
CA VAL A 85 -1.40 -1.01 9.25
C VAL A 85 -1.06 -0.26 10.56
N GLN A 86 -1.86 -0.44 11.62
CA GLN A 86 -1.68 0.29 12.88
C GLN A 86 -0.70 -0.40 13.86
N GLN A 87 -0.51 -1.70 13.71
CA GLN A 87 0.35 -2.47 14.61
C GLN A 87 1.81 -2.30 14.20
N LYS A 88 2.63 -1.74 15.10
CA LYS A 88 4.08 -1.81 14.95
C LYS A 88 4.49 -3.27 14.93
N LYS A 89 5.15 -3.70 13.85
CA LYS A 89 5.70 -5.05 13.76
C LYS A 89 7.21 -5.04 13.97
N ILE A 90 7.73 -6.21 14.27
CA ILE A 90 9.15 -6.50 14.36
C ILE A 90 9.45 -7.55 13.30
N LEU A 91 10.68 -7.54 12.77
CA LEU A 91 11.17 -8.63 11.94
C LEU A 91 11.56 -9.79 12.84
N ASP A 92 10.70 -10.81 12.91
CA ASP A 92 10.93 -12.06 13.64
C ASP A 92 11.32 -13.18 12.67
N PRO A 93 12.60 -13.60 12.65
CA PRO A 93 13.07 -14.66 11.76
C PRO A 93 12.32 -16.00 11.97
N HIS A 94 11.97 -16.34 13.21
CA HIS A 94 11.29 -17.60 13.51
C HIS A 94 9.86 -17.60 13.01
N ALA A 95 9.12 -16.50 13.21
CA ALA A 95 7.77 -16.38 12.70
C ALA A 95 7.73 -16.39 11.16
N ILE A 96 8.70 -15.74 10.50
CA ILE A 96 8.86 -15.78 9.04
C ILE A 96 9.14 -17.21 8.58
N GLY A 97 10.10 -17.88 9.21
CA GLY A 97 10.48 -19.25 8.88
C GLY A 97 9.34 -20.24 9.02
N ALA A 98 8.60 -20.18 10.14
CA ALA A 98 7.45 -21.04 10.40
C ALA A 98 6.36 -20.87 9.33
N ARG A 99 6.06 -19.63 8.93
CA ARG A 99 5.07 -19.33 7.89
C ARG A 99 5.49 -19.88 6.52
N LEU A 100 6.77 -19.76 6.16
CA LEU A 100 7.29 -20.30 4.91
C LEU A 100 7.31 -21.83 4.90
N LYS A 101 7.56 -22.45 6.06
CA LYS A 101 7.47 -23.90 6.23
C LYS A 101 6.03 -24.39 6.05
N GLU A 102 5.06 -23.70 6.66
CA GLU A 102 3.64 -24.03 6.58
C GLU A 102 3.15 -24.04 5.13
N ILE A 103 3.36 -22.96 4.37
CA ILE A 103 2.94 -22.88 2.96
C ILE A 103 3.67 -23.88 2.06
N ARG A 104 4.92 -24.23 2.39
CA ARG A 104 5.66 -25.27 1.66
C ARG A 104 5.03 -26.64 1.87
N VAL A 105 4.68 -26.97 3.11
CA VAL A 105 4.04 -28.24 3.49
C VAL A 105 2.62 -28.32 2.91
N GLU A 106 1.85 -27.23 2.96
CA GLU A 106 0.51 -27.14 2.34
C GLU A 106 0.55 -27.45 0.84
N LYS A 107 1.60 -26.99 0.15
CA LYS A 107 1.84 -27.28 -1.28
C LYS A 107 2.50 -28.64 -1.55
N GLY A 108 2.74 -29.45 -0.52
CA GLY A 108 3.34 -30.79 -0.66
C GLY A 108 4.80 -30.79 -1.13
N MET A 109 5.54 -29.70 -0.95
CA MET A 109 6.91 -29.57 -1.45
C MET A 109 7.96 -29.96 -0.39
N THR A 110 9.03 -30.62 -0.83
CA THR A 110 10.25 -30.80 -0.05
C THR A 110 11.07 -29.50 0.02
N GLN A 111 12.00 -29.40 0.97
CA GLN A 111 12.92 -28.25 1.04
C GLN A 111 13.81 -28.13 -0.21
N VAL A 112 14.14 -29.26 -0.85
CA VAL A 112 14.92 -29.28 -2.10
C VAL A 112 14.10 -28.72 -3.26
N GLU A 113 12.85 -29.13 -3.41
CA GLU A 113 11.95 -28.62 -4.46
C GLU A 113 11.64 -27.14 -4.27
N PHE A 114 11.35 -26.73 -3.03
CA PHE A 114 11.12 -25.33 -2.73
C PHE A 114 12.37 -24.47 -2.96
N GLY A 115 13.54 -24.99 -2.57
CA GLY A 115 14.83 -24.39 -2.89
C GLY A 115 15.02 -24.21 -4.39
N ARG A 116 14.75 -25.25 -5.19
CA ARG A 116 14.83 -25.18 -6.66
C ARG A 116 13.88 -24.11 -7.23
N LEU A 117 12.65 -24.03 -6.71
CA LEU A 117 11.64 -23.07 -7.14
C LEU A 117 12.08 -21.62 -6.94
N ILE A 118 12.73 -21.30 -5.81
CA ILE A 118 13.18 -19.93 -5.50
C ILE A 118 14.66 -19.67 -5.79
N GLY A 119 15.39 -20.67 -6.29
CA GLY A 119 16.83 -20.61 -6.56
C GLY A 119 17.69 -20.51 -5.31
N LEU A 120 17.41 -21.31 -4.28
CA LEU A 120 18.21 -21.50 -3.06
C LEU A 120 18.53 -22.98 -2.82
N SER A 121 19.59 -23.25 -2.06
CA SER A 121 19.90 -24.62 -1.61
C SER A 121 18.93 -25.07 -0.52
N SER A 122 18.76 -26.39 -0.37
CA SER A 122 17.95 -26.97 0.72
C SER A 122 18.41 -26.53 2.11
N VAL A 123 19.73 -26.42 2.31
CA VAL A 123 20.32 -25.87 3.55
C VAL A 123 19.91 -24.41 3.76
N GLY A 124 19.93 -23.60 2.70
CA GLY A 124 19.48 -22.21 2.75
C GLY A 124 18.01 -22.09 3.13
N ILE A 125 17.15 -22.98 2.60
CA ILE A 125 15.74 -23.08 3.00
C ILE A 125 15.63 -23.48 4.47
N GLY A 126 16.36 -24.50 4.92
CA GLY A 126 16.34 -24.93 6.32
C GLY A 126 16.76 -23.82 7.29
N ASN A 127 17.77 -23.02 6.93
CA ASN A 127 18.19 -21.87 7.75
C ASN A 127 17.10 -20.79 7.84
N ILE A 128 16.36 -20.57 6.76
CA ILE A 128 15.23 -19.63 6.76
C ILE A 128 14.06 -20.19 7.59
N GLU A 129 13.66 -21.43 7.34
CA GLU A 129 12.51 -22.07 8.01
C GLU A 129 12.69 -22.21 9.51
N ASN A 130 13.93 -22.41 9.96
CA ASN A 130 14.26 -22.53 11.38
C ASN A 130 14.55 -21.18 12.06
N GLY A 131 14.50 -20.06 11.33
CA GLY A 131 14.75 -18.72 11.87
C GLY A 131 16.22 -18.36 12.07
N HIS A 132 17.18 -19.19 11.63
CA HIS A 132 18.60 -18.84 11.67
C HIS A 132 18.96 -17.68 10.73
N ARG A 133 18.14 -17.44 9.70
CA ARG A 133 18.34 -16.34 8.75
C ARG A 133 17.03 -15.74 8.27
N THR A 134 16.89 -14.42 8.39
CA THR A 134 15.79 -13.69 7.73
C THR A 134 16.01 -13.63 6.22
N PRO A 135 14.97 -13.86 5.39
CA PRO A 135 15.05 -13.65 3.96
C PRO A 135 15.45 -12.20 3.64
N GLU A 136 16.55 -12.01 2.93
CA GLU A 136 16.88 -10.72 2.33
C GLU A 136 15.83 -10.34 1.29
N ILE A 137 15.69 -9.05 1.00
CA ILE A 137 14.65 -8.57 0.08
C ILE A 137 14.70 -9.26 -1.29
N LYS A 138 15.90 -9.52 -1.84
CA LYS A 138 16.06 -10.25 -3.11
C LYS A 138 15.49 -11.66 -3.02
N THR A 139 15.70 -12.35 -1.90
CA THR A 139 15.12 -13.68 -1.64
C THR A 139 13.62 -13.60 -1.43
N ALA A 140 13.14 -12.63 -0.65
CA ALA A 140 11.71 -12.43 -0.40
C ALA A 140 10.93 -12.15 -1.69
N LEU A 141 11.52 -11.41 -2.64
CA LEU A 141 10.91 -11.19 -3.96
C LEU A 141 10.82 -12.45 -4.81
N LYS A 142 11.83 -13.33 -4.74
CA LYS A 142 11.76 -14.65 -5.41
C LYS A 142 10.65 -15.49 -4.78
N ILE A 143 10.53 -15.47 -3.45
CA ILE A 143 9.45 -16.15 -2.72
C ILE A 143 8.08 -15.56 -3.11
N LYS A 144 7.93 -14.23 -3.17
CA LYS A 144 6.71 -13.55 -3.61
C LYS A 144 6.26 -14.05 -4.97
N ARG A 145 7.18 -14.12 -5.95
CA ARG A 145 6.89 -14.62 -7.30
C ARG A 145 6.51 -16.10 -7.32
N ALA A 146 7.23 -16.93 -6.57
CA ALA A 146 7.00 -18.38 -6.51
C ALA A 146 5.69 -18.75 -5.80
N LEU A 147 5.33 -18.01 -4.76
CA LEU A 147 4.16 -18.31 -3.94
C LEU A 147 2.93 -17.47 -4.29
N ASN A 148 3.11 -16.41 -5.10
CA ASN A 148 2.12 -15.37 -5.38
C ASN A 148 1.54 -14.76 -4.08
N LYS A 149 2.45 -14.40 -3.15
CA LYS A 149 2.09 -13.80 -1.87
C LYS A 149 2.77 -12.44 -1.69
N PRO A 150 2.08 -11.42 -1.16
CA PRO A 150 2.66 -10.11 -0.87
C PRO A 150 3.91 -10.19 0.02
N LEU A 151 4.84 -9.25 -0.14
CA LEU A 151 6.01 -9.13 0.73
C LEU A 151 5.60 -8.93 2.19
N ASP A 152 4.56 -8.12 2.44
CA ASP A 152 4.07 -7.92 3.81
C ASP A 152 3.51 -9.20 4.43
N TRP A 153 2.91 -10.08 3.63
CA TRP A 153 2.50 -11.40 4.11
C TRP A 153 3.71 -12.27 4.43
N ILE A 154 4.75 -12.24 3.60
CA ILE A 154 5.99 -13.02 3.81
C ILE A 154 6.69 -12.58 5.11
N TYR A 155 6.84 -11.28 5.34
CA TYR A 155 7.56 -10.76 6.49
C TYR A 155 6.72 -10.71 7.78
N PHE A 156 5.42 -10.42 7.68
CA PHE A 156 4.59 -10.09 8.84
C PHE A 156 3.30 -10.90 8.96
N GLY A 157 2.92 -11.64 7.91
CA GLY A 157 1.66 -12.38 7.86
C GLY A 157 0.43 -11.48 7.69
N ASP A 158 0.62 -10.23 7.22
CA ASP A 158 -0.48 -9.30 6.98
C ASP A 158 -1.49 -9.91 5.99
N LYS A 159 -2.78 -9.71 6.25
CA LYS A 159 -3.85 -10.16 5.36
C LYS A 159 -4.10 -9.10 4.29
N CYS A 160 -4.05 -9.51 3.02
CA CYS A 160 -4.47 -8.65 1.92
C CYS A 160 -6.00 -8.64 1.81
N ILE A 161 -6.59 -7.44 1.66
CA ILE A 161 -8.01 -7.29 1.35
C ILE A 161 -8.13 -7.34 -0.17
N GLY A 162 -8.49 -8.52 -0.68
CA GLY A 162 -8.96 -8.70 -2.06
C GLY A 162 -7.95 -8.42 -3.17
N THR A 163 -7.40 -9.47 -3.78
CA THR A 163 -6.98 -9.44 -5.19
C THR A 163 -7.17 -10.82 -5.82
N SER A 164 -8.39 -11.13 -6.27
CA SER A 164 -8.52 -12.02 -7.42
C SER A 164 -8.20 -11.18 -8.66
N ASN A 165 -7.00 -11.36 -9.22
CA ASN A 165 -6.54 -10.86 -10.52
C ASN A 165 -6.84 -9.39 -10.86
N ARG A 166 -5.93 -8.47 -10.51
CA ARG A 166 -5.67 -7.29 -11.35
C ARG A 166 -4.18 -7.04 -11.48
N VAL A 167 -3.63 -7.55 -12.58
CA VAL A 167 -2.50 -6.92 -13.26
C VAL A 167 -3.02 -5.59 -13.80
N GLN A 168 -2.64 -4.47 -13.19
CA GLN A 168 -2.64 -3.16 -13.85
C GLN A 168 -1.41 -2.38 -13.43
N SER A 169 -0.69 -1.89 -14.44
CA SER A 169 0.52 -1.07 -14.41
C SER A 169 0.33 0.27 -13.69
N PRO A 170 1.43 0.99 -13.38
CA PRO A 170 1.48 1.95 -12.28
C PRO A 170 0.75 3.25 -12.63
N THR A 171 -0.38 3.48 -11.96
CA THR A 171 -0.81 4.84 -11.64
C THR A 171 -0.14 5.19 -10.31
N THR A 172 0.76 6.17 -10.35
CA THR A 172 1.45 6.74 -9.19
C THR A 172 0.44 7.29 -8.21
N THR A 173 -0.02 6.45 -7.28
CA THR A 173 -0.83 6.88 -6.15
C THR A 173 0.03 6.83 -4.89
N LYS A 174 0.08 8.01 -4.24
CA LYS A 174 0.80 8.32 -3.01
C LYS A 174 0.54 7.28 -1.90
N PRO A 175 1.43 7.20 -0.90
CA PRO A 175 1.25 6.32 0.26
C PRO A 175 -0.17 6.40 0.81
N TYR A 176 -0.83 5.25 0.89
CA TYR A 176 -2.16 5.10 1.47
C TYR A 176 -2.15 5.61 2.91
N ILE A 177 -2.77 6.78 3.14
CA ILE A 177 -3.18 7.21 4.47
C ILE A 177 -4.59 6.65 4.65
N PRO A 178 -4.84 5.77 5.65
CA PRO A 178 -6.19 5.33 5.93
C PRO A 178 -7.11 6.56 6.08
N LEU A 179 -8.24 6.59 5.37
CA LEU A 179 -9.18 7.73 5.37
C LEU A 179 -9.53 8.23 6.79
N LYS A 180 -9.52 7.33 7.78
CA LYS A 180 -9.72 7.66 9.20
C LYS A 180 -8.58 8.46 9.81
N GLN A 181 -7.33 8.15 9.46
CA GLN A 181 -6.14 8.90 9.87
C GLN A 181 -6.11 10.27 9.20
N LEU A 182 -6.38 10.35 7.90
CA LEU A 182 -6.47 11.61 7.18
C LEU A 182 -7.53 12.52 7.77
N LYS A 183 -8.72 11.98 8.06
CA LYS A 183 -9.80 12.71 8.74
C LYS A 183 -9.40 13.22 10.12
N ARG A 184 -8.59 12.46 10.87
CA ARG A 184 -8.12 12.87 12.20
C ARG A 184 -7.05 13.96 12.11
N GLU A 185 -6.05 13.79 11.26
CA GLU A 185 -4.96 14.77 11.08
C GLU A 185 -5.52 16.11 10.58
N LEU A 186 -6.42 16.06 9.59
CA LEU A 186 -7.10 17.25 9.08
C LEU A 186 -7.97 17.91 10.17
N LYS A 187 -8.64 17.12 11.01
CA LYS A 187 -9.43 17.65 12.13
C LYS A 187 -8.54 18.41 13.13
N GLU A 188 -7.41 17.84 13.53
CA GLU A 188 -6.50 18.48 14.49
C GLU A 188 -5.85 19.75 13.92
N GLU A 189 -5.45 19.73 12.64
CA GLU A 189 -4.88 20.88 11.94
C GLU A 189 -5.90 22.04 11.84
N ILE A 190 -7.13 21.73 11.44
CA ILE A 190 -8.22 22.72 11.37
C ILE A 190 -8.55 23.27 12.76
N ILE A 191 -8.61 22.43 13.80
CA ILE A 191 -8.85 22.88 15.18
C ILE A 191 -7.73 23.80 15.66
N SER A 192 -6.47 23.47 15.36
CA SER A 192 -5.33 24.32 15.67
C SER A 192 -5.44 25.67 14.99
N HIS A 193 -5.79 25.69 13.70
CA HIS A 193 -5.97 26.92 12.95
C HIS A 193 -7.14 27.78 13.48
N PHE A 194 -8.25 27.15 13.86
CA PHE A 194 -9.43 27.83 14.44
C PHE A 194 -9.16 28.46 15.80
N LYS A 195 -8.19 27.96 16.58
CA LYS A 195 -7.80 28.56 17.87
C LYS A 195 -7.08 29.90 17.72
N HIS A 196 -6.55 30.21 16.53
CA HIS A 196 -5.75 31.40 16.28
C HIS A 196 -6.45 32.43 15.39
N MET A 197 -7.61 32.10 14.81
CA MET A 197 -8.41 33.05 14.03
C MET A 197 -9.21 33.98 14.93
N ASP A 198 -9.41 35.21 14.46
CA ASP A 198 -10.32 36.14 15.11
C ASP A 198 -11.79 35.85 14.78
N GLU A 199 -12.69 36.50 15.51
CA GLU A 199 -14.14 36.28 15.39
C GLU A 199 -14.70 36.67 14.01
N SER A 200 -14.07 37.65 13.35
CA SER A 200 -14.48 38.13 12.01
C SER A 200 -14.08 37.14 10.92
N GLU A 201 -12.89 36.56 11.02
CA GLU A 201 -12.36 35.53 10.13
C GLU A 201 -13.18 34.22 10.25
N LEU A 202 -13.51 33.82 11.48
CA LEU A 202 -14.37 32.66 11.74
C LEU A 202 -15.78 32.85 11.14
N ALA A 203 -16.35 34.04 11.26
CA ALA A 203 -17.66 34.37 10.68
C ALA A 203 -17.64 34.30 9.15
N LEU A 204 -16.58 34.81 8.51
CA LEU A 204 -16.43 34.76 7.05
C LEU A 204 -16.29 33.31 6.55
N LEU A 205 -15.46 32.50 7.22
CA LEU A 205 -15.26 31.09 6.89
C LEU A 205 -16.55 30.28 7.06
N ALA A 206 -17.28 30.47 8.16
CA ALA A 206 -18.54 29.79 8.42
C ALA A 206 -19.61 30.16 7.38
N THR A 207 -19.65 31.42 6.96
CA THR A 207 -20.57 31.88 5.90
C THR A 207 -20.24 31.21 4.58
N ARG A 208 -18.96 31.16 4.20
CA ARG A 208 -18.50 30.50 2.98
C ARG A 208 -18.82 29.00 2.96
N LEU A 209 -18.53 28.29 4.05
CA LEU A 209 -18.83 26.86 4.18
C LEU A 209 -20.34 26.57 4.04
N ARG A 210 -21.19 27.41 4.65
CA ARG A 210 -22.66 27.27 4.52
C ARG A 210 -23.13 27.49 3.09
N MET A 211 -22.53 28.43 2.36
CA MET A 211 -22.87 28.69 0.95
C MET A 211 -22.44 27.52 0.05
N GLU A 212 -21.24 26.96 0.25
CA GLU A 212 -20.73 25.81 -0.51
C GLU A 212 -21.55 24.54 -0.26
N GLN A 213 -21.95 24.28 1.00
CA GLN A 213 -22.81 23.14 1.34
C GLN A 213 -24.18 23.23 0.69
N LYS A 214 -24.80 24.42 0.70
CA LYS A 214 -26.07 24.66 0.00
C LYS A 214 -25.94 24.37 -1.48
N HIS A 215 -24.89 24.88 -2.13
CA HIS A 215 -24.68 24.68 -3.56
C HIS A 215 -24.50 23.19 -3.94
N ASN A 216 -23.74 22.43 -3.16
CA ASN A 216 -23.55 20.99 -3.39
C ASN A 216 -24.82 20.17 -3.18
N THR A 217 -25.68 20.53 -2.22
CA THR A 217 -26.98 19.86 -2.05
C THR A 217 -27.90 20.11 -3.25
N THR A 218 -27.94 21.33 -3.78
CA THR A 218 -28.78 21.65 -4.94
C THR A 218 -28.32 20.95 -6.22
N LEU A 219 -27.00 20.79 -6.41
CA LEU A 219 -26.42 20.06 -7.55
C LEU A 219 -26.71 18.55 -7.48
N SER A 220 -26.57 17.94 -6.31
CA SER A 220 -26.90 16.52 -6.08
C SER A 220 -28.39 16.24 -6.37
N ASP A 221 -29.27 17.15 -5.93
CA ASP A 221 -30.72 16.99 -6.14
C ASP A 221 -31.11 17.20 -7.61
N SER A 222 -30.48 18.13 -8.33
CA SER A 222 -30.72 18.31 -9.77
C SER A 222 -30.22 17.15 -10.61
N GLU A 223 -29.01 16.63 -10.33
CA GLU A 223 -28.46 15.48 -11.04
C GLU A 223 -29.28 14.20 -10.81
N THR A 224 -29.82 14.03 -9.60
CA THR A 224 -30.69 12.89 -9.27
C THR A 224 -32.03 12.99 -9.98
N GLN A 225 -32.62 14.19 -10.07
CA GLN A 225 -33.85 14.45 -10.82
C GLN A 225 -33.67 14.24 -12.33
N ASP A 226 -32.55 14.68 -12.91
CA ASP A 226 -32.26 14.50 -14.33
C ASP A 226 -31.99 13.04 -14.70
N ARG A 227 -31.31 12.28 -13.82
CA ARG A 227 -31.13 10.83 -13.99
C ARG A 227 -32.45 10.06 -13.90
N LEU A 228 -33.35 10.44 -13.00
CA LEU A 228 -34.68 9.84 -12.89
C LEU A 228 -35.54 10.13 -14.13
N ARG A 229 -35.51 11.37 -14.64
CA ARG A 229 -36.17 11.74 -15.90
C ARG A 229 -35.60 11.00 -17.10
N ALA A 230 -34.27 10.90 -17.21
CA ALA A 230 -33.62 10.17 -18.30
C ALA A 230 -33.96 8.67 -18.30
N ASN A 231 -34.09 8.06 -17.11
CA ASN A 231 -34.48 6.66 -16.97
C ASN A 231 -35.96 6.42 -17.28
N GLN A 232 -36.85 7.35 -16.91
CA GLN A 232 -38.27 7.28 -17.29
C GLN A 232 -38.46 7.38 -18.81
N ILE A 233 -37.74 8.28 -19.48
CA ILE A 233 -37.78 8.44 -20.95
C ILE A 233 -37.31 7.15 -21.65
N LYS A 234 -36.22 6.52 -21.18
CA LYS A 234 -35.73 5.24 -21.73
C LYS A 234 -36.69 4.07 -21.50
N SER A 235 -37.36 4.02 -20.35
CA SER A 235 -38.36 2.97 -20.07
C SER A 235 -39.63 3.08 -20.94
N ASN A 236 -40.03 4.31 -21.26
CA ASN A 236 -41.18 4.57 -22.11
C ASN A 236 -40.88 4.28 -23.60
N GLN A 237 -39.66 4.54 -24.06
CA GLN A 237 -39.22 4.21 -25.42
C GLN A 237 -39.12 2.68 -25.64
N SER A 238 -38.58 1.91 -24.68
CA SER A 238 -38.50 0.45 -24.80
C SER A 238 -39.88 -0.23 -24.77
N SER A 239 -40.83 0.35 -24.04
CA SER A 239 -42.23 -0.12 -23.97
C SER A 239 -43.03 0.15 -25.25
N GLN A 240 -42.66 1.17 -26.04
CA GLN A 240 -43.28 1.41 -27.35
C GLN A 240 -42.68 0.53 -28.46
N GLU A 241 -41.37 0.25 -28.41
CA GLU A 241 -40.73 -0.65 -29.39
C GLU A 241 -41.16 -2.12 -29.24
N SER A 242 -41.35 -2.58 -28.00
CA SER A 242 -41.86 -3.94 -27.72
C SER A 242 -43.30 -4.15 -28.19
N LYS A 243 -44.15 -3.12 -28.13
CA LYS A 243 -45.52 -3.17 -28.67
C LYS A 243 -45.57 -3.14 -30.21
N LYS A 244 -44.58 -2.53 -30.87
CA LYS A 244 -44.47 -2.55 -32.36
C LYS A 244 -43.98 -3.90 -32.89
N LYS A 245 -43.09 -4.61 -32.17
CA LYS A 245 -42.58 -5.93 -32.59
C LYS A 245 -43.57 -7.09 -32.40
N SER A 246 -44.64 -6.92 -31.62
CA SER A 246 -45.68 -7.93 -31.44
C SER A 246 -46.81 -7.87 -32.48
N ARG A 247 -46.77 -6.91 -33.42
CA ARG A 247 -47.81 -6.67 -34.43
C ARG A 247 -47.35 -6.90 -35.88
N LEU A 248 -46.18 -7.50 -36.06
CA LEU A 248 -45.64 -7.99 -37.34
C LEU A 248 -45.42 -9.49 -37.21
#